data_AF-A0A3D3CPK1-F1
#
_entry.id   AF-A0A3D3CPK1-F1
#
_cell.length_a   1.000
_cell.length_b   1.000
_cell.length_c   1.000
_cell.angle_alpha   90.00
_cell.angle_beta   90.00
_cell.angle_gamma   90.00
#
_symmetry.space_group_name_H-M   'P 1'
#
loop_
_entity.id
_entity.type
_entity.pdbx_description
1 polymer ?
#
loop_
_entity_poly.entity_id
_entity_poly.type
_entity_poly.pdbx_seq_one_letter_code
_entity_poly.pdbx_strand_id
1 'polypeptide(L)'
;WQRTDSIRIFLTGEAYIHIPSGTKHIYQVKISPPVDSTTPSAFREAVADKTSRSMYLFSSGGDFYLKAYFGSDVTEATLISGSLRIDSAAGKSITPVTLEPGQQARLDSGALQILRPEHISDLWSWKNP
;
A
#
# COMPACT_ATOMS: atom_id res chain seq x y z
N TRP A 1 -14.71 10.37 -14.32
CA TRP A 1 -14.00 9.17 -14.80
C TRP A 1 -13.20 8.60 -13.66
N GLN A 2 -13.43 7.35 -13.29
CA GLN A 2 -12.69 6.66 -12.23
C GLN A 2 -11.47 6.02 -12.90
N ARG A 3 -10.27 6.44 -12.52
CA ARG A 3 -9.01 5.92 -13.08
C ARG A 3 -8.49 4.84 -12.14
N THR A 4 -8.29 3.64 -12.68
CA THR A 4 -7.60 2.55 -11.97
C THR A 4 -6.14 2.61 -12.35
N ASP A 5 -5.29 2.94 -11.39
CA ASP A 5 -3.84 2.92 -11.56
C ASP A 5 -3.27 1.72 -10.79
N SER A 6 -2.20 1.11 -11.28
CA SER A 6 -1.54 0.00 -10.59
C SER A 6 -0.21 0.49 -10.04
N ILE A 7 -0.02 0.36 -8.73
CA ILE A 7 1.28 0.60 -8.10
C ILE A 7 1.87 -0.76 -7.78
N ARG A 8 3.02 -1.07 -8.39
CA ARG A 8 3.77 -2.29 -8.10
C ARG A 8 4.96 -1.92 -7.24
N ILE A 9 5.06 -2.53 -6.06
CA ILE A 9 6.15 -2.32 -5.12
C ILE A 9 6.98 -3.60 -5.10
N PHE A 10 8.24 -3.49 -5.50
CA PHE A 10 9.21 -4.56 -5.50
C PHE A 10 10.09 -4.44 -4.25
N LEU A 11 10.44 -5.57 -3.60
CA LEU A 11 11.29 -5.66 -2.40
C LEU A 11 10.66 -5.08 -1.13
N THR A 12 11.31 -5.28 0.05
CA THR A 12 11.06 -4.56 1.33
C THR A 12 11.05 -3.07 1.05
N GLY A 13 9.86 -2.61 0.66
CA GLY A 13 9.71 -1.49 -0.24
C GLY A 13 8.77 -0.54 0.44
N GLU A 14 9.36 0.51 0.95
CA GLU A 14 8.65 1.67 1.43
C GLU A 14 8.29 2.49 0.19
N ALA A 15 7.02 2.89 0.07
CA ALA A 15 6.54 3.70 -1.04
C ALA A 15 5.81 4.93 -0.51
N TYR A 16 6.23 6.08 -1.00
CA TYR A 16 5.54 7.35 -0.78
C TYR A 16 4.67 7.65 -1.99
N ILE A 17 3.39 7.90 -1.75
CA ILE A 17 2.42 8.07 -2.83
C ILE A 17 1.71 9.42 -2.62
N HIS A 18 1.88 10.30 -3.60
CA HIS A 18 1.18 11.57 -3.69
C HIS A 18 0.06 11.48 -4.73
N ILE A 19 -1.13 11.95 -4.36
CA ILE A 19 -2.30 11.99 -5.25
C ILE A 19 -2.79 13.44 -5.31
N PRO A 20 -2.80 14.05 -6.51
CA PRO A 20 -3.37 15.37 -6.70
C PRO A 20 -4.82 15.47 -6.20
N SER A 21 -5.17 16.59 -5.58
CA SER A 21 -6.54 16.83 -5.12
C SER A 21 -7.53 16.87 -6.28
N GLY A 22 -8.72 16.30 -6.09
CA GLY A 22 -9.82 16.37 -7.06
C GLY A 22 -9.88 15.20 -8.04
N THR A 23 -8.94 14.25 -7.96
CA THR A 23 -9.00 13.00 -8.71
C THR A 23 -9.32 11.82 -7.80
N LYS A 24 -10.28 10.98 -8.22
CA LYS A 24 -10.57 9.70 -7.56
C LYS A 24 -9.75 8.61 -8.20
N HIS A 25 -8.82 8.04 -7.44
CA HIS A 25 -7.97 6.94 -7.89
C HIS A 25 -8.27 5.67 -7.09
N ILE A 26 -8.31 4.55 -7.81
CA ILE A 26 -8.20 3.22 -7.21
C ILE A 26 -6.79 2.73 -7.50
N TYR A 27 -6.04 2.39 -6.45
CA TYR A 27 -4.77 1.71 -6.60
C TYR A 27 -4.91 0.24 -6.26
N GLN A 28 -4.52 -0.61 -7.20
CA GLN A 28 -4.14 -1.97 -6.87
C GLN A 28 -2.67 -1.96 -6.48
N VAL A 29 -2.39 -2.12 -5.19
CA VAL A 29 -1.02 -2.23 -4.69
C VAL A 29 -0.60 -3.69 -4.76
N LYS A 30 0.25 -4.04 -5.73
CA LYS A 30 0.83 -5.38 -5.85
C LYS A 30 2.16 -5.44 -5.09
N ILE A 31 2.22 -6.34 -4.11
CA ILE A 31 3.41 -6.62 -3.29
C ILE A 31 3.96 -7.97 -3.72
N SER A 32 5.14 -7.98 -4.35
CA SER A 32 5.76 -9.21 -4.90
C SER A 32 7.12 -9.50 -4.26
N PRO A 33 7.41 -10.75 -3.87
CA PRO A 33 8.66 -11.11 -3.20
C PRO A 33 9.91 -10.70 -4.00
N PRO A 34 11.03 -10.38 -3.33
CA PRO A 34 12.31 -10.18 -4.01
C PRO A 34 12.62 -11.44 -4.82
N VAL A 35 12.78 -11.27 -6.13
CA VAL A 35 13.23 -12.36 -6.99
C VAL A 35 14.75 -12.25 -7.11
N ASP A 36 15.45 -13.35 -6.82
CA ASP A 36 16.91 -13.42 -6.91
C ASP A 36 17.40 -12.89 -8.27
N SER A 37 18.50 -12.12 -8.25
CA SER A 37 19.20 -11.60 -9.41
C SER A 37 19.69 -12.69 -10.38
N THR A 38 19.68 -13.96 -9.95
CA THR A 38 19.97 -15.12 -10.81
C THR A 38 18.76 -15.65 -11.61
N THR A 39 17.53 -15.25 -11.27
CA THR A 39 16.32 -15.73 -11.97
C THR A 39 16.14 -15.01 -13.31
N PRO A 40 15.79 -15.67 -14.43
CA PRO A 40 15.53 -14.98 -15.71
C PRO A 40 14.38 -13.97 -15.60
N SER A 41 14.53 -12.79 -16.23
CA SER A 41 13.56 -11.67 -16.13
C SER A 41 12.10 -12.05 -16.43
N ALA A 42 11.86 -12.85 -17.47
CA ALA A 42 10.53 -13.35 -17.82
C ALA A 42 9.92 -14.27 -16.76
N PHE A 43 10.76 -15.01 -16.02
CA PHE A 43 10.33 -15.84 -14.89
C PHE A 43 10.11 -15.02 -13.61
N ARG A 44 10.83 -13.90 -13.45
CA ARG A 44 10.63 -13.00 -12.30
C ARG A 44 9.23 -12.44 -12.26
N GLU A 45 8.72 -11.96 -13.39
CA GLU A 45 7.35 -11.42 -13.46
C GLU A 45 6.30 -12.49 -13.15
N ALA A 46 6.47 -13.69 -13.70
CA ALA A 46 5.53 -14.79 -13.47
C ALA A 46 5.51 -15.27 -12.00
N VAL A 47 6.68 -15.38 -11.37
CA VAL A 47 6.80 -15.77 -9.95
C VAL A 47 6.29 -14.65 -9.03
N ALA A 48 6.67 -13.40 -9.34
CA ALA A 48 6.19 -12.21 -8.65
C ALA A 48 4.66 -12.14 -8.68
N ASP A 49 4.02 -12.29 -9.84
CA ASP A 49 2.56 -12.20 -9.96
C ASP A 49 1.82 -13.34 -9.25
N LYS A 50 2.30 -14.59 -9.32
CA LYS A 50 1.66 -15.74 -8.64
C LYS A 50 1.65 -15.63 -7.12
N THR A 51 2.63 -14.93 -6.57
CA THR A 51 2.80 -14.75 -5.12
C THR A 51 2.42 -13.34 -4.66
N SER A 52 1.95 -12.50 -5.59
CA SER A 52 1.61 -11.13 -5.30
C SER A 52 0.34 -11.02 -4.47
N ARG A 53 0.41 -10.18 -3.45
CA ARG A 53 -0.77 -9.73 -2.71
C ARG A 53 -1.22 -8.40 -3.25
N SER A 54 -2.52 -8.21 -3.29
CA SER A 54 -3.14 -6.96 -3.75
C SER A 54 -3.94 -6.33 -2.63
N MET A 55 -3.76 -5.03 -2.41
CA MET A 55 -4.65 -4.21 -1.59
C MET A 55 -5.27 -3.13 -2.48
N TYR A 56 -6.56 -2.87 -2.29
CA TYR A 56 -7.23 -1.78 -2.99
C TYR A 56 -7.27 -0.54 -2.12
N LEU A 57 -6.67 0.53 -2.63
CA LEU A 57 -6.65 1.83 -1.99
C LEU A 57 -7.51 2.80 -2.80
N PHE A 58 -8.46 3.43 -2.13
CA PHE A 58 -9.34 4.43 -2.70
C PHE A 58 -8.97 5.78 -2.09
N SER A 59 -8.55 6.72 -2.92
CA SER A 59 -8.24 8.07 -2.46
C SER A 59 -8.88 9.12 -3.36
N SER A 60 -9.26 10.24 -2.76
CA SER A 60 -9.74 11.45 -3.43
C SER A 60 -8.69 12.57 -3.48
N GLY A 61 -7.43 12.24 -3.21
CA GLY A 61 -6.31 13.16 -3.06
C GLY A 61 -5.65 13.06 -1.69
N GLY A 62 -4.36 13.41 -1.63
CA GLY A 62 -3.58 13.42 -0.40
C GLY A 62 -2.22 12.73 -0.51
N ASP A 63 -1.57 12.60 0.64
CA ASP A 63 -0.29 11.93 0.79
C ASP A 63 -0.47 10.72 1.70
N PHE A 64 0.05 9.57 1.29
CA PHE A 64 0.13 8.42 2.17
C PHE A 64 1.42 7.66 1.96
N TYR A 65 1.78 6.96 3.02
CA TYR A 65 2.96 6.14 3.10
C TYR A 65 2.55 4.68 3.16
N LEU A 66 3.24 3.83 2.42
CA LEU A 66 2.98 2.40 2.39
C LEU A 66 4.26 1.63 2.70
N LYS A 67 4.14 0.65 3.59
CA LYS A 67 5.23 -0.24 3.98
C LYS A 67 4.78 -1.68 3.90
N ALA A 68 5.54 -2.52 3.21
CA ALA A 68 5.27 -3.94 3.08
C ALA A 68 6.44 -4.77 3.65
N TYR A 69 6.13 -5.74 4.52
CA TYR A 69 7.13 -6.58 5.16
C TYR A 69 7.24 -7.94 4.47
N PHE A 70 8.37 -8.19 3.83
CA PHE A 70 8.61 -9.44 3.12
C PHE A 70 8.90 -10.58 4.10
N GLY A 71 8.30 -11.75 3.85
CA GLY A 71 8.35 -12.88 4.77
C GLY A 71 7.27 -12.85 5.86
N SER A 72 6.43 -11.82 5.89
CA SER A 72 5.25 -11.76 6.75
C SER A 72 4.01 -11.37 5.95
N ASP A 73 2.83 -11.64 6.51
CA ASP A 73 1.56 -11.26 5.90
C ASP A 73 1.13 -9.84 6.26
N VAL A 74 2.11 -9.00 6.63
CA VAL A 74 1.91 -7.65 7.13
C VAL A 74 2.14 -6.61 6.04
N THR A 75 1.13 -5.77 5.84
CA THR A 75 1.19 -4.55 5.03
C THR A 75 0.65 -3.40 5.86
N GLU A 76 1.36 -2.27 5.86
CA GLU A 76 1.00 -1.07 6.59
C GLU A 76 0.78 0.09 5.63
N ALA A 77 -0.27 0.86 5.86
CA ALA A 77 -0.58 2.08 5.12
C ALA A 77 -0.86 3.21 6.11
N THR A 78 -0.03 4.25 6.11
CA THR A 78 -0.16 5.41 6.97
C THR A 78 -0.67 6.60 6.17
N LEU A 79 -1.81 7.16 6.56
CA LEU A 79 -2.34 8.36 5.92
C LEU A 79 -1.66 9.61 6.52
N ILE A 80 -1.02 10.41 5.67
CA ILE A 80 -0.37 11.66 6.07
C ILE A 80 -1.33 12.83 5.90
N SER A 81 -1.99 12.92 4.74
CA SER A 81 -2.94 14.00 4.43
C SER A 81 -4.03 13.51 3.46
N GLY A 82 -5.18 14.18 3.45
CA GLY A 82 -6.28 13.88 2.52
C GLY A 82 -7.18 12.73 2.99
N SER A 83 -7.56 11.83 2.08
CA SER A 83 -8.44 10.70 2.40
C SER A 83 -7.94 9.41 1.77
N LEU A 84 -7.95 8.34 2.55
CA LEU A 84 -7.58 7.01 2.12
C LEU A 84 -8.55 5.98 2.70
N ARG A 85 -9.28 5.29 1.85
CA ARG A 85 -10.05 4.11 2.19
C ARG A 85 -9.32 2.87 1.71
N ILE A 86 -9.24 1.88 2.58
CA ILE A 86 -8.65 0.57 2.31
C ILE A 86 -9.79 -0.42 2.17
N ASP A 87 -9.77 -1.17 1.07
CA ASP A 87 -10.71 -2.22 0.78
C ASP A 87 -9.98 -3.56 0.58
N SER A 88 -10.76 -4.63 0.48
CA SER A 88 -10.37 -6.04 0.42
C SER A 88 -8.96 -6.29 -0.13
N ALA A 89 -8.19 -7.13 0.58
CA ALA A 89 -7.06 -7.78 -0.06
C ALA A 89 -7.56 -8.92 -0.94
N ALA A 90 -6.99 -9.11 -2.13
CA ALA A 90 -7.46 -10.12 -3.09
C ALA A 90 -7.67 -11.49 -2.42
N GLY A 91 -8.91 -12.00 -2.48
CA GLY A 91 -9.31 -13.30 -1.93
C GLY A 91 -9.86 -13.29 -0.49
N LYS A 92 -9.90 -12.15 0.21
CA LYS A 92 -10.54 -12.04 1.54
C LYS A 92 -11.43 -10.81 1.64
N SER A 93 -12.70 -11.02 2.00
CA SER A 93 -13.61 -9.92 2.35
C SER A 93 -13.19 -9.34 3.70
N ILE A 94 -12.65 -8.13 3.69
CA ILE A 94 -12.40 -7.35 4.92
C ILE A 94 -13.45 -6.23 4.97
N THR A 95 -13.87 -5.84 6.17
CA THR A 95 -14.67 -4.62 6.33
C THR A 95 -13.81 -3.44 5.88
N PRO A 96 -14.25 -2.65 4.88
CA PRO A 96 -13.47 -1.50 4.43
C PRO A 96 -13.27 -0.50 5.57
N VAL A 97 -12.10 0.11 5.64
CA VAL A 97 -11.81 1.15 6.63
C VAL A 97 -11.34 2.42 5.95
N THR A 98 -11.85 3.55 6.41
CA THR A 98 -11.38 4.87 6.02
C THR A 98 -10.41 5.37 7.10
N LEU A 99 -9.22 5.75 6.68
CA LEU A 99 -8.22 6.35 7.55
C LEU A 99 -8.45 7.86 7.66
N GLU A 100 -8.20 8.38 8.85
CA GLU A 100 -7.99 9.80 9.12
C GLU A 100 -6.49 10.14 9.05
N PRO A 101 -6.11 11.39 8.71
CA PRO A 101 -4.72 11.81 8.76
C PRO A 101 -4.07 11.51 10.11
N GLY A 102 -2.89 10.87 10.08
CA GLY A 102 -2.20 10.40 11.27
C GLY A 102 -2.54 8.97 11.70
N GLN A 103 -3.49 8.29 11.04
CA GLN A 103 -3.79 6.88 11.29
C GLN A 103 -2.98 5.96 10.39
N GLN A 104 -2.70 4.76 10.89
CA GLN A 104 -2.09 3.68 10.14
C GLN A 104 -3.04 2.49 10.12
N ALA A 105 -3.29 1.94 8.94
CA ALA A 105 -3.87 0.62 8.81
C ALA A 105 -2.77 -0.42 8.74
N ARG A 106 -2.92 -1.50 9.50
CA ARG A 106 -2.12 -2.71 9.39
C ARG A 106 -3.00 -3.85 8.94
N LEU A 107 -2.71 -4.39 7.77
CA LEU A 107 -3.29 -5.63 7.27
C LEU A 107 -2.33 -6.76 7.60
N ASP A 108 -2.75 -7.71 8.44
CA ASP A 108 -1.96 -8.88 8.85
C ASP A 108 -2.79 -10.15 8.62
N SER A 109 -2.34 -11.01 7.70
CA SER A 109 -2.98 -12.31 7.45
C SER A 109 -4.48 -12.22 7.08
N GLY A 110 -4.94 -11.05 6.61
CA GLY A 110 -6.35 -10.77 6.31
C GLY A 110 -7.15 -10.09 7.43
N ALA A 111 -6.56 -9.89 8.61
CA ALA A 111 -7.11 -9.04 9.65
C ALA A 111 -6.65 -7.60 9.41
N LEU A 112 -7.59 -6.67 9.39
CA LEU A 112 -7.32 -5.25 9.27
C LEU A 112 -7.41 -4.59 10.66
N GLN A 113 -6.36 -3.89 11.06
CA GLN A 113 -6.26 -3.16 12.32
C GLN A 113 -5.96 -1.69 12.04
N ILE A 114 -6.50 -0.81 12.87
CA ILE A 114 -6.15 0.62 12.85
C ILE A 114 -5.29 0.90 14.06
N LEU A 115 -4.10 1.42 13.79
CA LEU A 115 -3.05 1.71 14.74
C LEU A 115 -2.70 3.19 14.71
N ARG A 116 -2.01 3.63 15.76
CA ARG A 116 -1.25 4.87 15.73
C ARG A 116 0.17 4.55 15.23
N PRO A 117 0.66 5.19 14.17
CA PRO A 117 2.01 4.99 13.70
C PRO A 117 3.01 5.49 14.74
N GLU A 118 4.02 4.68 15.04
CA GLU A 118 5.04 4.96 16.07
C GLU A 118 5.89 6.20 15.74
N HIS A 119 6.02 6.53 14.45
CA HIS A 119 6.94 7.56 13.94
C HIS A 119 6.26 8.52 12.94
N ILE A 120 5.06 9.03 13.25
CA ILE A 120 4.32 9.94 12.35
C ILE A 120 5.10 11.22 12.03
N SER A 121 5.90 11.73 12.97
CA SER A 121 6.73 12.92 12.79
C SER A 121 7.74 12.75 11.66
N ASP A 122 8.31 11.55 11.56
CA ASP A 122 9.35 11.22 10.58
C ASP A 122 8.72 11.05 9.19
N LEU A 123 7.45 10.62 9.16
CA LEU A 123 6.61 10.60 7.96
C LEU A 123 6.05 11.97 7.57
N TRP A 124 6.27 13.02 8.36
CA TRP A 124 5.96 14.40 7.96
C TRP A 124 7.19 15.17 7.51
N SER A 125 8.37 14.84 8.05
CA SER A 125 9.63 15.51 7.72
C SER A 125 10.07 15.28 6.26
N TRP A 126 9.80 14.12 5.67
CA TRP A 126 10.14 13.90 4.24
C TRP A 126 9.41 14.85 3.27
N LYS A 127 8.25 15.41 3.67
CA LYS A 127 7.50 16.38 2.85
C LYS A 127 8.14 17.77 2.89
N ASN A 128 8.91 18.07 3.94
CA ASN A 128 9.62 19.33 4.14
C ASN A 128 11.13 19.04 4.34
N PRO A 129 11.86 18.70 3.26
CA PRO A 129 13.32 18.56 3.31
C PRO A 129 14.05 19.88 3.59
#